data_AF-A0A661V5Q7-F1
#
_entry.id   AF-A0A661V5Q7-F1
#
_cell.length_a   1.000
_cell.length_b   1.000
_cell.length_c   1.000
_cell.angle_alpha   90.00
_cell.angle_beta   90.00
_cell.angle_gamma   90.00
#
_symmetry.space_group_name_H-M   'P 1'
#
loop_
_entity.id
_entity.type
_entity.pdbx_description
1 polymer ?
#
loop_
_entity_poly.entity_id
_entity_poly.type
_entity_poly.pdbx_seq_one_letter_code
_entity_poly.pdbx_strand_id
1 'polypeptide(L)'
;MHRAVFIDRDGVICRNRNDHVKSWREFVFIPGALEAMARLASLDLHIVIITNQAAINRGLISTAVVEDIHARMVRAIEAAGGRVDQVVYCPHRPDENCSCRKPRPGCC
;
A
#
# COMPACT_ATOMS: atom_id res chain seq x y z
N MET A 1 -3.58 -12.45 -21.77
CA MET A 1 -3.08 -11.11 -21.39
C MET A 1 -3.84 -10.73 -20.12
N HIS A 2 -3.18 -10.66 -18.97
CA HIS A 2 -3.84 -10.29 -17.71
C HIS A 2 -3.74 -8.79 -17.50
N ARG A 3 -4.86 -8.15 -17.15
CA ARG A 3 -4.93 -6.71 -16.85
C ARG A 3 -4.73 -6.51 -15.35
N ALA A 4 -3.99 -5.48 -14.98
CA ALA A 4 -3.75 -5.14 -13.58
C ALA A 4 -4.04 -3.67 -13.33
N VAL A 5 -4.46 -3.36 -12.10
CA VAL A 5 -4.56 -2.00 -11.57
C VAL A 5 -3.55 -1.86 -10.43
N PHE A 6 -2.75 -0.80 -10.51
CA PHE A 6 -1.75 -0.47 -9.50
C PHE A 6 -2.24 0.72 -8.68
N ILE A 7 -2.32 0.55 -7.36
CA ILE A 7 -2.93 1.52 -6.44
C ILE A 7 -1.90 1.93 -5.40
N ASP A 8 -1.74 3.24 -5.17
CA ASP A 8 -0.91 3.71 -4.05
C ASP A 8 -1.60 3.46 -2.70
N ARG A 9 -0.83 3.42 -1.62
CA ARG A 9 -1.36 3.29 -0.26
C ARG A 9 -1.65 4.65 0.36
N ASP A 10 -0.60 5.45 0.53
CA ASP A 10 -0.65 6.72 1.29
C ASP A 10 -1.20 7.85 0.40
N GLY A 11 -2.29 8.47 0.82
CA GLY A 11 -3.03 9.49 0.07
C GLY A 11 -4.07 8.93 -0.90
N VAL A 12 -4.18 7.60 -1.04
CA VAL A 12 -5.14 6.94 -1.94
C VAL A 12 -6.04 5.98 -1.17
N ILE A 13 -5.47 5.00 -0.46
CA ILE A 13 -6.23 4.06 0.39
C ILE A 13 -6.36 4.63 1.81
N CYS A 14 -5.25 5.11 2.37
CA CYS A 14 -5.22 5.74 3.69
C CYS A 14 -4.76 7.19 3.63
N ARG A 15 -5.06 7.98 4.66
CA ARG A 15 -4.63 9.38 4.73
C ARG A 15 -3.11 9.48 4.64
N ASN A 16 -2.63 10.39 3.80
CA ASN A 16 -1.21 10.69 3.75
C ASN A 16 -0.75 11.39 5.04
N ARG A 17 0.47 11.09 5.47
CA ARG A 17 1.08 11.65 6.67
C ARG A 17 2.52 12.06 6.40
N ASN A 18 2.89 13.27 6.79
CA ASN A 18 4.26 13.77 6.64
C ASN A 18 5.28 12.98 7.47
N ASP A 19 4.84 12.39 8.58
CA ASP A 19 5.65 11.61 9.54
C ASP A 19 5.55 10.09 9.34
N HIS A 20 5.00 9.64 8.20
CA HIS A 20 4.71 8.25 7.88
C HIS A 20 3.63 7.60 8.78
N VAL A 21 2.97 6.56 8.26
CA VAL A 21 2.09 5.69 9.04
C VAL A 21 2.95 4.64 9.74
N LYS A 22 3.05 4.72 11.07
CA LYS A 22 3.97 3.91 11.87
C LYS A 22 3.29 2.84 12.71
N SER A 23 1.96 2.85 12.77
CA SER A 23 1.17 1.85 13.47
C SER A 23 -0.22 1.73 12.85
N TRP A 24 -0.92 0.62 13.14
CA TRP A 24 -2.31 0.44 12.70
C TRP A 24 -3.24 1.55 13.18
N ARG A 25 -3.00 2.12 14.37
CA ARG A 25 -3.81 3.24 14.90
C ARG A 25 -3.68 4.52 14.06
N GLU A 26 -2.56 4.69 13.37
CA GLU A 26 -2.33 5.82 12.45
C GLU A 26 -2.90 5.54 11.06
N PHE A 27 -3.26 4.29 10.75
CA PHE A 27 -3.81 3.90 9.47
C PHE A 27 -5.31 4.25 9.41
N VAL A 28 -5.61 5.40 8.82
CA VAL A 28 -6.98 5.88 8.64
C VAL A 28 -7.37 5.81 7.18
N PHE A 29 -8.35 4.98 6.84
CA PHE A 29 -8.92 4.91 5.50
C PHE A 29 -9.45 6.28 5.05
N ILE A 30 -9.23 6.61 3.78
CA ILE A 30 -9.86 7.78 3.16
C ILE A 30 -11.34 7.46 2.90
N PRO A 31 -12.28 8.42 3.02
CA PRO A 31 -13.68 8.19 2.70
C PRO A 31 -13.87 7.61 1.29
N GLY A 32 -14.64 6.53 1.15
CA GLY A 32 -14.89 5.88 -0.13
C GLY A 32 -13.82 4.86 -0.55
N ALA A 33 -12.69 4.74 0.16
CA ALA A 33 -11.60 3.86 -0.23
C ALA A 33 -12.01 2.38 -0.20
N LEU A 34 -12.70 1.94 0.85
CA LEU A 34 -13.15 0.55 0.98
C LEU A 34 -14.20 0.21 -0.08
N GLU A 35 -15.14 1.12 -0.32
CA GLU A 35 -16.17 0.99 -1.35
C GLU A 35 -15.56 0.93 -2.76
N ALA A 36 -14.54 1.75 -3.03
CA ALA A 36 -13.81 1.71 -4.29
C ALA A 36 -13.07 0.37 -4.48
N MET A 37 -12.40 -0.14 -3.44
CA MET A 37 -11.73 -1.44 -3.49
C MET A 37 -12.73 -2.59 -3.70
N ALA A 38 -13.91 -2.54 -3.07
CA ALA A 38 -14.99 -3.49 -3.30
C ALA A 38 -15.48 -3.46 -4.76
N ARG A 39 -15.63 -2.27 -5.35
CA ARG A 39 -16.00 -2.12 -6.76
C ARG A 39 -14.91 -2.59 -7.72
N LEU A 40 -13.64 -2.42 -7.39
CA LEU A 40 -12.53 -2.93 -8.19
C LEU A 40 -12.48 -4.46 -8.16
N ALA A 41 -12.79 -5.06 -7.00
CA ALA A 41 -12.79 -6.51 -6.82
C ALA A 41 -13.80 -7.25 -7.70
N SER A 42 -14.87 -6.58 -8.16
CA SER A 42 -15.85 -7.17 -9.10
C SER A 42 -15.36 -7.18 -10.55
N LEU A 43 -14.24 -6.52 -10.84
CA LEU A 43 -13.65 -6.49 -12.17
C LEU A 43 -12.64 -7.63 -12.35
N ASP A 44 -12.52 -8.10 -13.58
CA ASP A 44 -11.47 -9.05 -13.99
C ASP A 44 -10.11 -8.35 -14.16
N LEU A 45 -9.60 -7.81 -13.05
CA LEU A 45 -8.34 -7.10 -12.92
C LEU A 45 -7.55 -7.64 -11.73
N HIS A 46 -6.24 -7.79 -11.90
CA HIS A 46 -5.32 -8.03 -10.79
C HIS A 46 -5.09 -6.73 -10.01
N ILE A 47 -5.37 -6.73 -8.71
CA ILE A 47 -5.33 -5.53 -7.86
C ILE A 47 -4.02 -5.56 -7.05
N VAL A 48 -3.09 -4.68 -7.42
CA VAL A 48 -1.77 -4.57 -6.79
C VAL A 48 -1.65 -3.25 -6.04
N ILE A 49 -1.34 -3.31 -4.76
CA ILE A 49 -0.99 -2.12 -3.98
C ILE A 49 0.52 -1.91 -4.07
N ILE A 50 0.95 -0.74 -4.52
CA ILE A 50 2.38 -0.36 -4.63
C ILE A 50 2.69 0.86 -3.77
N THR A 51 3.68 0.80 -2.89
CA THR A 51 3.95 1.92 -1.96
C THR A 51 5.43 2.11 -1.59
N ASN A 52 5.84 3.35 -1.29
CA ASN A 52 7.19 3.66 -0.82
C ASN A 52 7.20 3.77 0.71
N GLN A 53 7.81 2.81 1.41
CA GLN A 53 7.90 2.73 2.87
C GLN A 53 9.31 3.08 3.39
N ALA A 54 9.77 4.29 3.05
CA ALA A 54 11.09 4.80 3.46
C ALA A 54 11.28 4.87 4.99
N ALA A 55 10.21 4.80 5.78
CA ALA A 55 10.27 4.76 7.23
C ALA A 55 11.09 3.57 7.75
N ILE A 56 11.17 2.48 6.99
CA ILE A 56 11.99 1.29 7.30
C ILE A 56 13.48 1.67 7.29
N ASN A 57 14.03 2.11 6.16
CA ASN A 57 15.46 2.46 6.06
C ASN A 57 15.81 3.80 6.73
N ARG A 58 14.80 4.55 7.21
CA ARG A 58 14.99 5.67 8.15
C ARG A 58 15.12 5.22 9.60
N GLY A 59 14.90 3.94 9.90
CA GLY A 59 14.95 3.38 11.26
C GLY A 59 13.76 3.79 12.14
N LEU A 60 12.67 4.26 11.54
CA LEU A 60 11.49 4.74 12.28
C LEU A 60 10.56 3.60 12.68
N ILE A 61 10.49 2.55 11.86
CA ILE A 61 9.66 1.35 12.08
C ILE A 61 10.37 0.12 11.50
N SER A 62 10.09 -1.05 12.06
CA SER A 62 10.58 -2.31 11.51
C SER A 62 9.73 -2.79 10.32
N THR A 63 10.31 -3.64 9.49
CA THR A 63 9.61 -4.32 8.41
C THR A 63 8.37 -5.09 8.91
N ALA A 64 8.49 -5.77 10.05
CA ALA A 64 7.39 -6.51 10.67
C ALA A 64 6.18 -5.61 11.01
N VAL A 65 6.43 -4.36 11.42
CA VAL A 65 5.35 -3.40 11.69
C VAL A 65 4.64 -2.99 10.40
N VAL A 66 5.39 -2.76 9.32
CA VAL A 66 4.82 -2.45 8.01
C VAL A 66 3.98 -3.61 7.48
N GLU A 67 4.48 -4.84 7.63
CA GLU A 67 3.77 -6.06 7.22
C GLU A 67 2.49 -6.28 8.03
N ASP A 68 2.50 -6.04 9.35
CA ASP A 68 1.27 -6.08 10.18
C ASP A 68 0.24 -5.04 9.71
N ILE A 69 0.68 -3.82 9.42
CA ILE A 69 -0.20 -2.77 8.87
C ILE A 69 -0.79 -3.21 7.53
N HIS A 70 0.01 -3.76 6.62
CA HIS A 70 -0.46 -4.25 5.33
C HIS A 70 -1.43 -5.42 5.48
N ALA A 71 -1.16 -6.38 6.36
CA ALA A 71 -2.05 -7.50 6.62
C ALA A 71 -3.41 -7.05 7.16
N ARG A 72 -3.42 -6.09 8.09
CA ARG A 72 -4.67 -5.52 8.63
C ARG A 72 -5.42 -4.70 7.60
N MET A 73 -4.71 -3.95 6.76
CA MET A 73 -5.29 -3.22 5.63
C MET A 73 -6.00 -4.18 4.67
N VAL A 74 -5.35 -5.28 4.27
CA VAL A 74 -5.94 -6.30 3.38
C VAL A 74 -7.17 -6.92 4.02
N ARG A 75 -7.10 -7.34 5.29
CA ARG A 75 -8.27 -7.90 6.01
C ARG A 75 -9.44 -6.93 6.07
N ALA A 76 -9.19 -5.65 6.28
CA ALA A 76 -10.24 -4.64 6.31
C ALA A 76 -10.88 -4.42 4.92
N ILE A 77 -10.07 -4.49 3.85
CA ILE A 77 -10.55 -4.43 2.47
C ILE A 77 -11.41 -5.66 2.15
N GLU A 78 -10.93 -6.86 2.49
CA GLU A 78 -11.66 -8.12 2.29
C GLU A 78 -12.98 -8.15 3.07
N ALA A 79 -12.98 -7.68 4.32
CA ALA A 79 -14.19 -7.58 5.14
C ALA A 79 -15.23 -6.62 4.53
N ALA A 80 -14.81 -5.64 3.73
CA ALA A 80 -15.69 -4.74 2.99
C ALA A 80 -16.11 -5.29 1.61
N GLY A 81 -15.75 -6.54 1.28
CA GLY A 81 -16.04 -7.16 -0.02
C GLY A 81 -15.04 -6.80 -1.12
N GLY A 82 -13.90 -6.21 -0.76
CA GLY A 82 -12.79 -5.96 -1.67
C GLY A 82 -11.83 -7.14 -1.80
N ARG A 83 -10.84 -6.97 -2.68
CA ARG A 83 -9.75 -7.92 -2.91
C ARG A 83 -8.46 -7.15 -3.13
N VAL A 84 -7.36 -7.69 -2.62
CA VAL A 84 -6.00 -7.26 -2.96
C VAL A 84 -5.23 -8.52 -3.31
N ASP A 85 -4.74 -8.59 -4.54
CA ASP A 85 -4.01 -9.78 -4.99
C ASP A 85 -2.53 -9.73 -4.61
N GLN A 86 -1.96 -8.53 -4.50
CA GLN A 86 -0.58 -8.35 -4.07
C GLN A 86 -0.34 -6.98 -3.42
N VAL A 87 0.55 -6.94 -2.43
CA VAL A 87 1.10 -5.70 -1.86
C VAL A 87 2.61 -5.71 -2.08
N VAL A 88 3.13 -4.69 -2.76
CA VAL A 88 4.56 -4.49 -3.02
C VAL A 88 4.99 -3.16 -2.42
N TYR A 89 6.13 -3.15 -1.74
CA TYR A 89 6.66 -1.93 -1.16
C TYR A 89 8.17 -1.78 -1.28
N CYS A 90 8.61 -0.52 -1.31
CA CYS A 90 10.02 -0.16 -1.32
C CYS A 90 10.45 0.39 0.04
N PRO A 91 11.40 -0.24 0.76
CA PRO A 91 11.85 0.24 2.06
C PRO A 91 12.84 1.42 1.96
N HIS A 92 13.37 1.69 0.76
CA HIS A 92 14.48 2.62 0.55
C HIS A 92 14.09 4.10 0.64
N ARG A 93 15.02 4.88 1.17
CA ARG A 93 15.05 6.34 1.18
C ARG A 93 15.31 6.90 -0.23
N PRO A 94 14.96 8.17 -0.49
CA PRO A 94 15.19 8.81 -1.79
C PRO A 94 16.66 8.82 -2.24
N ASP A 95 17.60 8.88 -1.30
CA ASP A 95 19.04 8.98 -1.52
C ASP A 95 19.75 7.63 -1.77
N GLU A 96 19.07 6.51 -1.54
CA GLU A 96 19.66 5.16 -1.71
C GLU A 96 19.71 4.68 -3.18
N ASN A 97 19.19 5.46 -4.13
CA ASN A 97 19.28 5.21 -5.58
C ASN A 97 18.82 3.81 -6.04
N CYS A 98 17.94 3.12 -5.29
CA CYS A 98 17.45 1.79 -5.64
C CYS A 98 16.61 1.76 -6.94
N SER A 99 16.52 0.61 -7.60
CA SER A 99 15.67 0.42 -8.80
C SER A 99 14.18 0.28 -8.48
N CYS A 100 13.84 -0.06 -7.24
CA CYS A 100 12.50 -0.42 -6.81
C CYS A 100 11.74 0.71 -6.10
N ARG A 101 12.13 1.99 -6.18
CA ARG A 101 11.38 3.11 -5.59
C ARG A 101 10.58 3.85 -6.66
N LYS A 102 9.27 4.02 -6.46
CA LYS A 102 8.43 4.83 -7.36
C LYS A 102 9.01 6.25 -7.46
N PRO A 103 9.11 6.85 -8.67
CA PRO A 103 8.43 6.45 -9.92
C PRO A 103 9.19 5.47 -10.82
N ARG A 104 10.32 4.88 -10.39
CA ARG A 104 11.02 3.88 -11.20
C ARG A 104 10.15 2.62 -11.36
N PRO A 105 10.10 2.00 -12.55
CA PRO A 105 9.19 0.89 -12.82
C PRO A 105 9.58 -0.42 -12.11
N GLY A 106 10.75 -0.51 -11.47
CA GLY A 106 11.20 -1.74 -10.78
C GLY A 106 10.41 -2.11 -9.53
N CYS A 107 9.34 -1.37 -9.19
CA CYS A 107 8.34 -1.79 -8.20
C CYS A 107 7.28 -2.74 -8.76
N CYS A 108 7.20 -2.85 -10.09
CA CYS A 108 6.12 -3.51 -10.82
C CYS A 108 6.63 -4.76 -11.53
#